data_AF-A0A1I9G6B2-F1
#
_entry.id   AF-A0A1I9G6B2-F1
#
_cell.length_a   1.000
_cell.length_b   1.000
_cell.length_c   1.000
_cell.angle_alpha   90.00
_cell.angle_beta   90.00
_cell.angle_gamma   90.00
#
_symmetry.space_group_name_H-M   'P 1'
#
loop_
_entity.id
_entity.type
_entity.pdbx_description
1 polymer ?
#
loop_
_entity_poly.entity_id
_entity_poly.type
_entity_poly.pdbx_seq_one_letter_code
_entity_poly.pdbx_strand_id
1 'polypeptide(L)'
;MIPITKVHVRKQTTDFLMSCSLPIENAFVSAKRVLGIKHELMRKEIILRRSAPSERLGLGIAIESDDNNNKVICVRIEQVDPYSIASRSGLQVGDRVWSVAGTDVHQCTRIQCLSLLQQPAMSVTMVVSRQNTLVSFSTV
;
A
#
# COMPACT_ATOMS: atom_id res chain seq x y z
N MET A 1 42.23 -37.35 40.95
CA MET A 1 41.14 -37.90 41.79
C MET A 1 40.22 -36.77 42.18
N ILE A 2 38.93 -36.96 41.92
CA ILE A 2 37.73 -36.10 42.13
C ILE A 2 37.58 -35.88 43.68
N PRO A 3 36.93 -34.83 44.28
CA PRO A 3 35.51 -34.57 44.01
C PRO A 3 34.80 -33.22 44.32
N ILE A 4 33.59 -33.11 43.71
CA ILE A 4 32.26 -32.58 44.14
C ILE A 4 32.12 -31.14 44.70
N THR A 5 31.06 -30.37 44.38
CA THR A 5 29.64 -30.68 44.72
C THR A 5 28.67 -29.63 44.11
N LYS A 6 27.37 -30.00 44.06
CA LYS A 6 26.14 -29.15 44.13
C LYS A 6 25.57 -28.66 42.77
N VAL A 7 24.26 -28.64 42.46
CA VAL A 7 23.00 -28.67 43.25
C VAL A 7 21.83 -29.27 42.43
N HIS A 8 21.06 -30.14 43.09
CA HIS A 8 19.60 -30.40 43.09
C HIS A 8 18.67 -29.71 42.04
N VAL A 9 18.02 -30.45 41.11
CA VAL A 9 16.60 -30.95 41.08
C VAL A 9 15.50 -29.93 40.70
N ARG A 10 14.72 -30.24 39.65
CA ARG A 10 13.27 -30.62 39.69
C ARG A 10 12.78 -31.03 38.31
N LYS A 11 12.08 -32.18 38.24
CA LYS A 11 11.29 -32.66 37.09
C LYS A 11 10.03 -31.81 36.95
N GLN A 12 9.53 -31.64 35.72
CA GLN A 12 8.08 -31.68 35.48
C GLN A 12 7.76 -31.97 34.01
N THR A 13 7.21 -33.17 33.82
CA THR A 13 6.32 -33.59 32.74
C THR A 13 5.08 -32.69 32.72
N THR A 14 4.65 -32.24 31.53
CA THR A 14 3.24 -32.23 31.10
C THR A 14 3.18 -32.09 29.57
N ASP A 15 2.68 -33.14 28.93
CA ASP A 15 2.02 -33.09 27.62
C ASP A 15 0.87 -32.07 27.63
N PHE A 16 0.62 -31.38 26.52
CA PHE A 16 -0.71 -31.25 25.91
C PHE A 16 -0.66 -30.43 24.60
N LEU A 17 -0.98 -31.13 23.51
CA LEU A 17 -1.69 -30.70 22.28
C LEU A 17 -1.15 -29.49 21.48
N MET A 18 -0.63 -29.71 20.26
CA MET A 18 -1.37 -29.88 18.99
C MET A 18 -1.67 -28.52 18.30
N SER A 19 -1.01 -28.34 17.15
CA SER A 19 -1.34 -27.48 16.00
C SER A 19 -1.65 -26.00 16.25
N CYS A 20 -0.75 -25.11 15.84
CA CYS A 20 -1.10 -23.86 15.15
C CYS A 20 0.01 -23.51 14.15
N SER A 21 -0.22 -23.83 12.89
CA SER A 21 0.43 -23.19 11.77
C SER A 21 0.02 -21.72 11.75
N LEU A 22 0.96 -20.80 11.95
CA LEU A 22 0.77 -19.38 11.60
C LEU A 22 1.93 -18.94 10.69
N PRO A 23 1.63 -18.41 9.50
CA PRO A 23 2.62 -18.05 8.49
C PRO A 23 3.36 -16.74 8.82
N ILE A 24 4.40 -16.49 8.04
CA ILE A 24 5.57 -15.59 8.20
C ILE A 24 5.23 -14.07 8.23
N GLU A 25 4.04 -13.63 8.64
CA GLU A 25 3.65 -12.21 8.53
C GLU A 25 4.16 -11.27 9.65
N ASN A 26 4.86 -11.76 10.66
CA ASN A 26 5.21 -10.91 11.82
C ASN A 26 6.60 -10.27 11.80
N ALA A 27 7.39 -10.41 10.74
CA ALA A 27 8.68 -9.71 10.63
C ALA A 27 8.53 -8.20 10.32
N PHE A 28 7.39 -7.75 9.80
CA PHE A 28 7.19 -6.34 9.45
C PHE A 28 6.90 -5.43 10.67
N VAL A 29 6.63 -6.01 11.85
CA VAL A 29 6.22 -5.23 13.03
C VAL A 29 7.42 -4.67 13.82
N SER A 30 8.65 -5.11 13.55
CA SER A 30 9.81 -4.79 14.43
C SER A 30 10.63 -3.54 14.04
N ALA A 31 10.48 -2.95 12.85
CA ALA A 31 11.27 -1.79 12.43
C ALA A 31 10.61 -0.43 12.72
N LYS A 32 9.69 -0.39 13.69
CA LYS A 32 8.78 0.75 13.92
C LYS A 32 9.26 1.76 14.96
N ARG A 33 10.54 1.72 15.40
CA ARG A 33 10.98 2.30 16.69
C ARG A 33 11.93 3.51 16.67
N VAL A 34 12.36 4.09 15.54
CA VAL A 34 13.43 5.14 15.58
C VAL A 34 13.16 6.45 14.80
N LEU A 35 12.07 6.64 14.07
CA LEU A 35 11.76 7.94 13.47
C LEU A 35 10.33 8.36 13.79
N GLY A 36 10.22 9.47 14.52
CA GLY A 36 8.97 10.09 14.95
C GLY A 36 8.06 10.42 13.77
N ILE A 37 6.76 10.35 14.03
CA ILE A 37 5.67 10.52 13.08
C ILE A 37 5.63 9.40 12.04
N LYS A 38 5.07 8.25 12.44
CA LYS A 38 4.36 7.43 11.47
C LYS A 38 3.18 8.25 11.02
N HIS A 39 3.34 8.97 9.91
CA HIS A 39 2.18 9.39 9.16
C HIS A 39 1.43 8.09 8.87
N GLU A 40 0.32 7.89 9.56
CA GLU A 40 -0.62 6.85 9.22
C GLU A 40 -1.11 7.23 7.82
N LEU A 41 -0.48 6.68 6.77
CA LEU A 41 -0.95 6.85 5.41
C LEU A 41 -2.29 6.12 5.36
N MET A 42 -3.34 6.82 5.78
CA MET A 42 -4.71 6.32 5.69
C MET A 42 -5.01 6.15 4.22
N ARG A 43 -5.16 4.89 3.81
CA ARG A 43 -5.60 4.54 2.48
C ARG A 43 -7.09 4.88 2.38
N LYS A 44 -7.46 5.58 1.33
CA LYS A 44 -8.83 5.95 1.00
C LYS A 44 -9.22 5.25 -0.29
N GLU A 45 -10.37 4.60 -0.26
CA GLU A 45 -11.01 4.08 -1.47
C GLU A 45 -11.81 5.20 -2.13
N ILE A 46 -11.62 5.37 -3.44
CA ILE A 46 -12.28 6.37 -4.27
C ILE A 46 -12.89 5.66 -5.47
N ILE A 47 -14.18 5.91 -5.71
CA ILE A 47 -14.93 5.31 -6.80
C ILE A 47 -15.15 6.39 -7.87
N LEU A 48 -14.54 6.21 -9.03
CA LEU A 48 -14.71 7.07 -10.18
C LEU A 48 -15.87 6.56 -11.02
N ARG A 49 -16.95 7.34 -11.10
CA ARG A 49 -18.14 7.00 -11.89
C ARG A 49 -18.09 7.67 -13.26
N ARG A 50 -18.10 6.88 -14.32
CA ARG A 50 -18.15 7.35 -15.71
C ARG A 50 -19.61 7.43 -16.19
N SER A 51 -19.89 8.37 -17.08
CA SER A 51 -21.13 8.46 -17.84
C SER A 51 -21.11 7.55 -19.07
N ALA A 52 -19.92 7.21 -19.59
CA ALA A 52 -19.75 6.23 -20.66
C ALA A 52 -18.52 5.32 -20.40
N PRO A 53 -18.54 4.05 -20.84
CA PRO A 53 -17.46 3.10 -20.53
C PRO A 53 -16.08 3.54 -21.04
N SER A 54 -16.03 4.25 -22.17
CA SER A 54 -14.81 4.78 -22.79
C SER A 54 -14.46 6.23 -22.37
N GLU A 55 -15.21 6.81 -21.43
CA GLU A 55 -14.96 8.18 -20.97
C GLU A 55 -13.62 8.28 -20.23
N ARG A 56 -12.88 9.35 -20.51
CA ARG A 56 -11.61 9.62 -19.83
C ARG A 56 -11.86 10.06 -18.39
N LEU A 57 -11.05 9.55 -17.47
CA LEU A 57 -11.14 9.92 -16.06
C LEU A 57 -10.67 11.37 -15.78
N GLY A 58 -9.87 11.94 -16.69
CA GLY A 58 -9.31 13.31 -16.59
C GLY A 58 -8.29 13.44 -15.47
N LEU A 59 -7.32 12.53 -15.43
CA LEU A 59 -6.13 12.61 -14.58
C LEU A 59 -4.88 12.19 -15.36
N GLY A 60 -3.74 12.76 -14.99
CA GLY A 60 -2.41 12.33 -15.40
C GLY A 60 -1.72 11.57 -14.26
N ILE A 61 -1.09 10.45 -14.61
CA ILE A 61 -0.37 9.61 -13.66
C ILE A 61 1.10 9.43 -14.07
N ALA A 62 1.98 9.41 -13.08
CA ALA A 62 3.33 8.92 -13.22
C ALA A 62 3.40 7.49 -12.71
N ILE A 63 4.01 6.62 -13.50
CA ILE A 63 4.28 5.22 -13.15
C ILE A 63 5.79 5.07 -13.10
N GLU A 64 6.28 4.67 -11.93
CA GLU A 64 7.66 4.26 -11.72
C GLU A 64 7.72 2.73 -11.74
N SER A 65 8.62 2.17 -12.53
CA SER A 65 8.76 0.73 -12.72
C SER A 65 10.21 0.29 -12.55
N ASP A 66 10.41 -0.93 -12.06
CA ASP A 66 11.73 -1.55 -11.97
C ASP A 66 12.16 -2.06 -13.36
N ASP A 67 13.32 -1.61 -13.84
CA ASP A 67 13.83 -1.98 -15.16
C ASP A 67 14.17 -3.48 -15.27
N ASN A 68 14.47 -4.15 -14.15
CA ASN A 68 14.88 -5.56 -14.15
C ASN A 68 13.70 -6.52 -14.23
N ASN A 69 12.59 -6.20 -13.56
CA ASN A 69 11.43 -7.10 -13.45
C ASN A 69 10.17 -6.55 -14.13
N ASN A 70 10.25 -5.34 -14.72
CA ASN A 70 9.15 -4.62 -15.37
C ASN A 70 7.90 -4.47 -14.48
N LYS A 71 8.08 -4.53 -13.16
CA LYS A 71 7.03 -4.38 -12.16
C LYS A 71 6.91 -2.93 -11.76
N VAL A 72 5.69 -2.49 -11.48
CA VAL A 72 5.45 -1.14 -11.00
C VAL A 72 5.91 -1.02 -9.54
N ILE A 73 6.75 -0.03 -9.28
CA ILE A 73 7.24 0.32 -7.94
C ILE A 73 6.28 1.31 -7.29
N CYS A 74 5.79 2.29 -8.05
CA CYS A 74 5.00 3.39 -7.52
C CYS A 74 4.11 3.97 -8.63
N VAL A 75 2.89 4.36 -8.25
CA VAL A 75 1.99 5.14 -9.11
C VAL A 75 1.55 6.38 -8.36
N ARG A 76 1.73 7.56 -8.96
CA ARG A 76 1.37 8.85 -8.37
C ARG A 76 0.54 9.68 -9.34
N ILE A 77 -0.43 10.41 -8.80
CA ILE A 77 -1.20 11.39 -9.56
C ILE A 77 -0.38 12.66 -9.71
N GLU A 78 -0.09 13.04 -10.95
CA GLU A 78 0.65 14.27 -11.28
C GLU A 78 -0.26 15.41 -11.71
N GLN A 79 -1.40 15.06 -12.31
CA GLN A 79 -2.35 16.05 -12.81
C GLN A 79 -3.77 15.55 -12.57
N VAL A 80 -4.66 16.48 -12.25
CA VAL A 80 -6.11 16.24 -12.21
C VAL A 80 -6.75 17.37 -13.00
N ASP A 81 -7.48 17.02 -14.05
CA ASP A 81 -8.14 18.02 -14.88
C ASP A 81 -9.32 18.65 -14.13
N PRO A 82 -9.50 19.99 -14.21
CA PRO A 82 -10.64 20.65 -13.60
C PRO A 82 -11.97 20.06 -14.09
N TYR A 83 -12.94 19.93 -13.19
CA TYR A 83 -14.29 19.41 -13.48
C TYR A 83 -14.35 17.97 -14.01
N SER A 84 -13.24 17.24 -14.04
CA SER A 84 -13.19 15.83 -14.46
C SER A 84 -13.80 14.88 -13.43
N ILE A 85 -13.95 13.62 -13.81
CA ILE A 85 -14.40 12.55 -12.91
C ILE A 85 -13.43 12.42 -11.73
N ALA A 86 -12.12 12.45 -11.99
CA ALA A 86 -11.10 12.38 -10.95
C ALA A 86 -11.22 13.53 -9.94
N SER A 87 -11.39 14.77 -10.44
CA SER A 87 -11.58 15.96 -9.59
C SER A 87 -12.83 15.85 -8.72
N ARG A 88 -13.97 15.50 -9.32
CA ARG A 88 -15.26 15.35 -8.60
C ARG A 88 -15.26 14.21 -7.60
N SER A 89 -14.45 13.17 -7.84
CA SER A 89 -14.30 12.02 -6.93
C SER A 89 -13.37 12.33 -5.75
N GLY A 90 -12.68 13.48 -5.76
CA GLY A 90 -11.80 13.93 -4.69
C GLY A 90 -10.36 13.44 -4.79
N LEU A 91 -9.92 12.97 -5.96
CA LEU A 91 -8.51 12.74 -6.23
C LEU A 91 -7.76 14.06 -6.34
N GLN A 92 -6.51 14.07 -5.86
CA GLN A 92 -5.65 15.24 -5.93
C GLN A 92 -4.25 14.86 -6.39
N VAL A 93 -3.54 15.85 -6.90
CA VAL A 93 -2.12 15.72 -7.22
C VAL A 93 -1.33 15.34 -5.98
N GLY A 94 -0.41 14.39 -6.12
CA GLY A 94 0.39 13.85 -5.01
C GLY A 94 -0.21 12.60 -4.36
N ASP A 95 -1.46 12.25 -4.65
CA ASP A 95 -2.05 10.99 -4.20
C ASP A 95 -1.28 9.81 -4.81
N ARG A 96 -0.93 8.84 -3.95
CA ARG A 96 -0.27 7.59 -4.36
C ARG A 96 -1.32 6.51 -4.54
N VAL A 97 -1.32 5.85 -5.68
CA VAL A 97 -2.27 4.77 -6.01
C VAL A 97 -1.68 3.43 -5.56
N TRP A 98 -2.47 2.67 -4.81
CA TRP A 98 -2.14 1.32 -4.35
C TRP A 98 -2.89 0.24 -5.13
N SER A 99 -4.12 0.51 -5.55
CA SER A 99 -4.87 -0.43 -6.37
C SER A 99 -5.80 0.28 -7.35
N VAL A 100 -6.08 -0.39 -8.46
CA VAL A 100 -7.00 0.04 -9.51
C VAL A 100 -7.90 -1.13 -9.86
N ALA A 101 -9.22 -0.90 -9.86
CA ALA A 101 -10.25 -1.91 -10.14
C ALA A 101 -10.09 -3.20 -9.30
N GLY A 102 -9.62 -3.07 -8.06
CA GLY A 102 -9.39 -4.21 -7.16
C GLY A 102 -8.06 -4.94 -7.37
N THR A 103 -7.23 -4.53 -8.34
CA THR A 103 -5.89 -5.10 -8.56
C THR A 103 -4.81 -4.21 -7.94
N ASP A 104 -3.88 -4.79 -7.17
CA ASP A 104 -2.73 -4.07 -6.61
C ASP A 104 -1.75 -3.68 -7.72
N VAL A 105 -1.40 -2.39 -7.78
CA VAL A 105 -0.49 -1.87 -8.81
C VAL A 105 0.90 -2.47 -8.71
N HIS A 106 1.37 -2.85 -7.52
CA HIS A 106 2.73 -3.40 -7.32
C HIS A 106 2.90 -4.82 -7.87
N GLN A 107 1.79 -5.51 -8.11
CA GLN A 107 1.78 -6.81 -8.76
C GLN A 107 1.64 -6.71 -10.28
N CYS A 108 1.36 -5.51 -10.80
CA CYS A 108 1.17 -5.26 -12.21
C CYS A 108 2.45 -4.82 -12.90
N THR A 109 2.51 -5.08 -14.21
CA THR A 109 3.45 -4.40 -15.11
C THR A 109 2.92 -3.03 -15.49
N ARG A 110 3.79 -2.16 -16.01
CA ARG A 110 3.40 -0.84 -16.52
C ARG A 110 2.22 -0.91 -17.50
N ILE A 111 2.27 -1.88 -18.42
CA ILE A 111 1.23 -2.08 -19.44
C ILE A 111 -0.08 -2.53 -18.80
N GLN A 112 -0.03 -3.46 -17.83
CA GLN A 112 -1.23 -3.89 -17.09
C GLN A 112 -1.87 -2.74 -16.32
N CYS A 113 -1.09 -1.92 -15.61
CA CYS A 113 -1.62 -0.76 -14.90
C CYS A 113 -2.35 0.21 -15.85
N LEU A 114 -1.76 0.50 -17.01
CA LEU A 114 -2.40 1.35 -18.02
C LEU A 114 -3.68 0.70 -18.57
N SER A 115 -3.66 -0.60 -18.82
CA SER A 115 -4.83 -1.36 -19.28
C SER A 115 -5.98 -1.31 -18.27
N LEU A 116 -5.71 -1.49 -16.97
CA LEU A 116 -6.70 -1.39 -15.89
C LEU A 116 -7.35 -0.01 -15.80
N LEU A 117 -6.61 1.05 -16.11
CA LEU A 117 -7.14 2.43 -16.11
C LEU A 117 -7.95 2.74 -17.37
N GLN A 118 -7.54 2.19 -18.52
CA GLN A 118 -8.20 2.39 -19.81
C GLN A 118 -9.33 1.41 -20.08
N GLN A 119 -9.53 0.40 -19.22
CA GLN A 119 -10.57 -0.60 -19.41
C GLN A 119 -11.95 0.05 -19.55
N PRO A 120 -12.80 -0.46 -20.45
CA PRO A 120 -14.16 0.04 -20.61
C PRO A 120 -15.02 -0.40 -19.43
N ALA A 121 -15.28 0.52 -18.49
CA ALA A 121 -16.08 0.26 -17.30
C ALA A 121 -16.87 1.49 -16.91
N MET A 122 -18.11 1.31 -16.42
CA MET A 122 -18.93 2.41 -15.92
C MET A 122 -18.41 2.98 -14.59
N SER A 123 -17.57 2.23 -13.88
CA SER A 123 -16.99 2.65 -12.61
C SER A 123 -15.60 2.05 -12.44
N VAL A 124 -14.68 2.84 -11.90
CA VAL A 124 -13.33 2.39 -11.56
C VAL A 124 -13.08 2.72 -10.10
N THR A 125 -12.83 1.69 -9.30
CA THR A 125 -12.43 1.84 -7.90
C THR A 125 -10.91 2.00 -7.81
N MET A 126 -10.42 2.96 -7.04
CA MET A 126 -9.00 3.14 -6.76
C MET A 126 -8.78 3.28 -5.27
N VAL A 127 -7.74 2.63 -4.76
CA VAL A 127 -7.27 2.87 -3.40
C VAL A 127 -6.06 3.79 -3.47
N VAL A 128 -6.15 4.95 -2.85
CA VAL A 128 -5.08 5.94 -2.80
C VAL A 128 -4.65 6.26 -1.38
N SER A 129 -3.44 6.74 -1.20
CA SER A 129 -3.02 7.35 0.06
C SER A 129 -2.46 8.74 -0.20
N ARG A 130 -2.86 9.68 0.64
CA ARG A 130 -2.29 11.02 0.64
C ARG A 130 -1.24 11.11 1.74
N GLN A 131 -0.01 11.45 1.37
CA GLN A 131 0.95 11.91 2.36
C GLN A 131 0.53 13.32 2.75
N ASN A 132 -0.07 13.47 3.92
CA ASN A 132 -0.32 14.78 4.49
C ASN A 132 0.99 15.31 5.05
N THR A 133 1.97 15.56 4.18
CA THR A 133 3.14 16.34 4.54
C THR A 133 2.59 17.72 4.88
N LEU A 134 2.40 17.98 6.18
CA LEU A 134 2.19 19.31 6.70
C LEU A 134 3.47 20.10 6.36
N VAL A 135 3.54 20.61 5.13
CA VAL A 135 4.47 21.66 4.77
C VAL A 135 3.97 22.88 5.55
N SER A 136 4.46 22.97 6.79
CA SER A 136 4.38 24.18 7.58
C SER A 136 5.12 25.22 6.74
N PHE A 137 4.37 26.06 6.03
CA PHE A 137 4.93 27.29 5.49
C PHE A 137 5.30 28.14 6.70
N SER A 138 6.54 27.98 7.15
CA SER A 138 7.19 28.96 8.01
C SER A 138 7.35 30.20 7.17
N THR A 139 6.35 31.09 7.24
CA THR A 139 6.47 32.47 6.78
C THR A 139 7.67 33.08 7.49
N VAL A 140 8.70 33.45 6.73
CA VAL A 140 9.74 34.41 7.13
C VAL A 140 9.59 35.66 6.28
#